data_AF-A0A353T2T2-F1
#
_entry.id   AF-A0A353T2T2-F1
#
_cell.length_a   1.000
_cell.length_b   1.000
_cell.length_c   1.000
_cell.angle_alpha   90.00
_cell.angle_beta   90.00
_cell.angle_gamma   90.00
#
_symmetry.space_group_name_H-M   'P 1'
#
loop_
_entity.id
_entity.type
_entity.pdbx_description
1 polymer ?
#
loop_
_entity_poly.entity_id
_entity_poly.type
_entity_poly.pdbx_seq_one_letter_code
_entity_poly.pdbx_strand_id
1 'polypeptide(L)' 'AEIKSTKEDKTGTELGWFGVFTADPDTEKPLLLLSMVEDVKGRGGSGYVVKKDIPILDDWFGGAQ' A
#
# COMPACT_ATOMS: atom_id res chain seq x y z
N ALA A 1 -10.42 -0.50 -1.61
CA ALA A 1 -11.61 -1.32 -1.30
C ALA A 1 -12.55 -0.47 -0.45
N GLU A 2 -13.86 -0.53 -0.65
CA GLU A 2 -14.81 0.31 0.10
C GLU A 2 -15.42 -0.47 1.26
N ILE A 3 -15.55 0.15 2.43
CA ILE A 3 -16.31 -0.38 3.57
C ILE A 3 -17.57 0.46 3.72
N LYS A 4 -18.71 -0.15 3.42
CA LYS A 4 -20.03 0.49 3.43
C LYS A 4 -21.04 -0.45 4.05
N SER A 5 -22.02 0.11 4.77
CA SER A 5 -23.12 -0.68 5.36
C SER A 5 -24.13 -1.13 4.31
N THR A 6 -24.31 -0.38 3.22
CA THR A 6 -25.14 -0.72 2.06
C THR A 6 -24.50 -0.22 0.75
N LYS A 7 -25.06 -0.57 -0.42
CA LYS A 7 -24.53 -0.11 -1.72
C LYS A 7 -24.74 1.39 -1.93
N GLU A 8 -25.78 1.96 -1.34
CA GLU A 8 -26.18 3.35 -1.49
C GLU A 8 -25.47 4.28 -0.49
N ASP A 9 -24.81 3.71 0.53
CA ASP A 9 -24.07 4.46 1.52
C ASP A 9 -22.89 5.20 0.89
N LYS A 10 -22.97 6.54 0.91
CA LYS A 10 -21.93 7.45 0.41
C LYS A 10 -20.98 7.92 1.52
N THR A 11 -21.24 7.55 2.77
CA THR A 11 -20.49 7.98 3.96
C THR A 11 -19.45 6.96 4.43
N GLY A 12 -19.53 5.71 3.97
CA GLY A 12 -18.54 4.67 4.26
C GLY A 12 -17.10 5.05 3.90
N THR A 13 -16.14 4.31 4.45
CA THR A 13 -14.69 4.59 4.31
C THR A 13 -14.09 3.78 3.16
N GLU A 14 -12.82 4.07 2.86
CA GLU A 14 -12.03 3.31 1.88
C GLU A 14 -10.77 2.76 2.55
N LEU A 15 -10.45 1.50 2.26
CA LEU A 15 -9.14 0.92 2.53
C LEU A 15 -8.23 1.11 1.33
N GLY A 16 -7.03 1.63 1.59
CA GLY A 16 -5.92 1.63 0.66
C GLY A 16 -5.11 0.36 0.86
N TRP A 17 -4.72 -0.28 -0.25
CA TRP A 17 -3.88 -1.47 -0.24
C TRP A 17 -2.69 -1.25 -1.16
N PHE A 18 -1.53 -1.74 -0.76
CA PHE A 18 -0.35 -1.84 -1.61
C PHE A 18 0.39 -3.13 -1.29
N GLY A 19 0.75 -3.88 -2.33
CA GLY A 19 1.49 -5.13 -2.22
C GLY A 19 2.73 -5.06 -3.10
N VAL A 20 3.87 -5.44 -2.53
CA VAL A 20 5.17 -5.50 -3.21
C VAL A 20 5.70 -6.90 -3.06
N PHE A 21 6.22 -7.46 -4.15
CA PHE A 21 6.94 -8.73 -4.10
C PHE A 21 8.17 -8.68 -5.00
N THR A 22 9.24 -9.34 -4.59
CA THR A 22 10.40 -9.58 -5.46
C THR A 22 10.04 -10.67 -6.48
N ALA A 23 10.07 -10.31 -7.76
CA ALA A 23 9.70 -11.21 -8.85
C ALA A 23 10.84 -12.12 -9.34
N ASP A 24 12.09 -11.71 -9.13
CA ASP A 24 13.25 -12.47 -9.53
C ASP A 24 13.55 -13.57 -8.48
N PRO A 25 13.46 -14.86 -8.84
CA PRO A 25 13.69 -15.96 -7.92
C PRO A 25 15.15 -16.06 -7.45
N ASP A 26 16.10 -15.48 -8.17
CA ASP A 26 17.53 -15.55 -7.86
C ASP A 26 18.00 -14.36 -6.98
N THR A 27 17.08 -13.48 -6.58
CA THR A 27 17.40 -12.38 -5.67
C THR A 27 17.81 -12.90 -4.29
N GLU A 28 19.00 -12.53 -3.82
CA GLU A 28 19.57 -12.98 -2.53
C GLU A 28 18.70 -12.61 -1.32
N LYS A 29 18.01 -11.46 -1.38
CA LYS A 29 17.14 -10.94 -0.31
C LYS A 29 15.74 -10.60 -0.87
N PRO A 30 14.90 -11.61 -1.14
CA PRO A 30 13.56 -11.36 -1.67
C PRO A 30 12.68 -10.70 -0.60
N LEU A 31 11.77 -9.83 -1.03
CA LEU A 31 10.85 -9.10 -0.20
C LEU A 31 9.40 -9.45 -0.58
N LEU A 32 8.55 -9.63 0.44
CA LEU A 32 7.10 -9.58 0.31
C LEU A 32 6.59 -8.57 1.35
N LEU A 33 5.99 -7.48 0.88
CA LEU A 33 5.40 -6.45 1.72
C LEU A 33 3.91 -6.33 1.37
N LEU A 34 3.06 -6.38 2.38
CA LEU A 34 1.63 -6.13 2.26
C LEU A 34 1.25 -5.01 3.22
N SER A 35 0.80 -3.90 2.68
CA SER A 35 0.48 -2.69 3.43
C SER A 35 -0.96 -2.30 3.23
N MET A 36 -1.59 -1.85 4.33
CA MET A 36 -2.97 -1.39 4.35
C MET A 36 -3.09 -0.14 5.19
N VAL A 37 -3.89 0.81 4.71
CA VAL A 37 -4.27 2.00 5.47
C VAL A 37 -5.78 2.13 5.47
N GLU A 38 -6.34 2.28 6.66
CA GLU A 38 -7.74 2.58 6.87
C GLU A 38 -8.07 4.03 6.51
N ASP A 39 -9.29 4.23 6.01
CA ASP A 39 -9.87 5.52 5.68
C ASP A 39 -8.96 6.41 4.80
N VAL A 40 -8.71 5.93 3.58
CA VAL A 40 -8.01 6.67 2.52
C VAL A 40 -8.97 7.45 1.61
N LYS A 41 -10.24 7.55 1.99
CA LYS A 41 -11.27 8.20 1.19
C LYS A 41 -10.95 9.68 1.00
N GLY A 42 -10.97 10.14 -0.25
CA GLY A 42 -10.55 11.50 -0.60
C GLY A 42 -9.04 11.78 -0.44
N ARG A 43 -8.23 10.77 -0.10
CA ARG A 43 -6.77 10.88 0.08
C ARG A 43 -5.97 10.24 -1.05
N GLY A 44 -6.65 9.67 -2.05
CA GLY A 44 -6.03 9.06 -3.24
C GLY A 44 -5.93 7.53 -3.22
N GLY A 45 -6.68 6.84 -2.36
CA GLY A 45 -6.78 5.39 -2.38
C GLY A 45 -5.44 4.70 -2.06
N SER A 46 -5.06 3.70 -2.86
CA SER A 46 -3.77 3.02 -2.77
C SER A 46 -2.57 3.95 -2.99
N GLY A 47 -2.73 5.04 -3.77
CA GLY A 47 -1.66 6.03 -3.96
C GLY A 47 -1.23 6.71 -2.65
N TYR A 48 -2.12 6.77 -1.65
CA TYR A 48 -1.77 7.24 -0.31
C TYR A 48 -0.87 6.24 0.44
N VAL A 49 -1.08 4.95 0.22
CA VAL A 49 -0.30 3.85 0.82
C VAL A 49 1.07 3.74 0.14
N VAL A 50 1.12 3.80 -1.19
CA VAL A 50 2.38 3.80 -1.96
C VAL A 50 3.36 4.85 -1.43
N LYS A 51 2.89 6.09 -1.19
CA LYS A 51 3.73 7.17 -0.68
C LYS A 51 4.31 6.91 0.72
N LYS A 52 3.67 6.07 1.52
CA LYS A 52 4.15 5.68 2.86
C LYS A 52 5.17 4.56 2.79
N ASP A 53 5.06 3.71 1.80
CA ASP A 53 5.92 2.54 1.64
C ASP A 53 7.24 2.89 0.94
N ILE A 54 7.29 3.96 0.13
CA ILE A 54 8.52 4.47 -0.52
C ILE A 54 9.71 4.56 0.45
N PRO A 55 9.66 5.32 1.57
CA PRO A 55 10.82 5.43 2.46
C PRO A 55 11.25 4.10 3.10
N ILE A 56 10.32 3.16 3.29
CA ILE A 56 10.63 1.81 3.81
C ILE A 56 11.37 1.00 2.75
N LEU A 57 10.91 1.06 1.51
CA LEU A 57 11.55 0.37 0.38
C LEU A 57 12.90 0.99 0.06
N ASP A 58 13.02 2.32 0.12
CA ASP A 58 14.30 3.03 -0.04
C ASP A 58 15.29 2.56 1.02
N ASP A 59 14.92 2.52 2.30
CA ASP A 59 15.79 2.02 3.38
C ASP A 59 16.17 0.53 3.17
N TRP A 60 15.19 -0.31 2.81
CA TRP A 60 15.41 -1.74 2.58
C TRP A 60 16.41 -2.01 1.43
N PHE A 61 16.26 -1.31 0.31
CA PHE A 61 17.16 -1.45 -0.84
C PHE A 61 18.46 -0.64 -0.70
N GLY A 62 18.72 -0.06 0.48
CA GLY A 62 19.99 0.57 0.81
C GLY A 62 20.12 2.01 0.34
N GLY A 63 19.00 2.74 0.26
CA GLY A 63 18.82 4.19 0.08
C GLY A 63 20.01 4.92 -0.55
N ALA A 64 19.87 5.27 -1.82
CA ALA A 64 20.79 6.12 -2.56
C ALA A 64 21.29 7.29 -1.69
N GLN A 65 22.61 7.34 -1.49
CA GLN A 65 23.29 8.53 -1.00
C GLN A 65 23.45 9.55 -2.13
#